data_AF-A0A7L7YMA9-F1
#
_entry.id   AF-A0A7L7YMA9-F1
#
_cell.length_a   1.000
_cell.length_b   1.000
_cell.length_c   1.000
_cell.angle_alpha   90.00
_cell.angle_beta   90.00
_cell.angle_gamma   90.00
#
_symmetry.space_group_name_H-M   'P 1'
#
loop_
_entity.id
_entity.type
_entity.pdbx_description
1 polymer ?
#
loop_
_entity_poly.entity_id
_entity_poly.type
_entity_poly.pdbx_seq_one_letter_code
_entity_poly.pdbx_strand_id
1 'polypeptide(L)'
;MADSEISITFDKEISECLIGLAEVRNKSVKELTEKLMRQAIALEEDMILIERAAELDVPGAKKIRSEDINWDTVLAKRIEDTN
;
A
#
# COMPACT_ATOMS: atom_id res chain seq x y z
N MET A 1 16.97 10.09 -8.77
CA MET A 1 15.52 10.19 -8.55
C MET A 1 15.28 11.50 -7.83
N ALA A 2 14.33 12.32 -8.25
CA ALA A 2 14.11 13.61 -7.62
C ALA A 2 13.57 13.39 -6.21
N ASP A 3 14.27 13.89 -5.19
CA ASP A 3 13.74 14.02 -3.83
C ASP A 3 12.59 15.02 -3.88
N SER A 4 11.39 14.54 -4.20
CA SER A 4 10.18 15.35 -4.17
C SER A 4 9.75 15.47 -2.72
N GLU A 5 10.18 16.55 -2.06
CA GLU A 5 9.66 16.91 -0.75
C GLU A 5 8.20 17.36 -0.91
N ILE A 6 7.28 16.52 -0.44
CA ILE A 6 5.86 16.83 -0.38
C ILE A 6 5.59 17.55 0.93
N SER A 7 5.03 18.76 0.86
CA SER A 7 4.51 19.47 2.03
C SER A 7 3.04 19.15 2.21
N ILE A 8 2.66 18.69 3.41
CA ILE A 8 1.29 18.37 3.78
C ILE A 8 0.96 19.15 5.06
N THR A 9 -0.18 19.83 5.05
CA THR A 9 -0.71 20.55 6.21
C THR A 9 -1.93 19.79 6.73
N PHE A 10 -1.89 19.41 8.01
CA PHE A 10 -3.04 18.83 8.69
C PHE A 10 -3.84 19.92 9.40
N ASP A 11 -5.12 19.64 9.66
CA ASP A 11 -5.88 20.46 10.59
C ASP A 11 -5.29 20.40 12.01
N LYS A 12 -5.80 21.27 12.88
CA LYS A 12 -5.30 21.41 14.24
C LYS A 12 -5.49 20.13 15.06
N GLU A 13 -6.64 19.49 14.95
CA GLU A 13 -6.99 18.31 15.75
C GLU A 13 -6.06 17.14 15.40
N ILE A 14 -5.89 16.85 14.11
CA ILE A 14 -4.98 15.81 13.64
C ILE A 14 -3.54 16.13 14.04
N SER A 15 -3.12 17.39 13.92
CA SER A 15 -1.77 17.82 14.31
C SER A 15 -1.51 17.57 15.79
N GLU A 16 -2.44 17.95 16.68
CA GLU A 16 -2.33 17.74 18.12
C GLU A 16 -2.30 16.24 18.47
N CYS A 17 -3.18 15.44 17.88
CA CYS A 17 -3.20 14.00 18.07
C CYS A 17 -1.88 13.33 17.62
N LEU A 18 -1.34 13.74 16.47
CA LEU A 18 -0.11 13.19 15.92
C LEU A 18 1.11 13.53 16.80
N ILE A 19 1.18 14.76 17.30
CA ILE A 19 2.21 15.19 18.26
C ILE A 19 2.12 14.35 19.55
N GLY A 20 0.93 14.24 20.14
CA GLY A 20 0.74 13.44 21.36
C GLY A 20 1.08 11.96 21.15
N LEU A 21 0.74 11.40 19.99
CA LEU A 21 1.10 10.02 19.65
C LEU A 21 2.62 9.86 19.49
N ALA A 22 3.31 10.84 18.90
CA ALA A 22 4.76 10.83 18.74
C ALA A 22 5.47 10.82 20.10
N GLU A 23 5.00 11.64 21.04
CA GLU A 23 5.50 11.71 22.42
C GLU A 23 5.33 10.37 23.15
N VAL A 24 4.12 9.79 23.12
CA VAL A 24 3.83 8.49 23.76
C VAL A 24 4.70 7.37 23.18
N ARG A 25 5.02 7.44 21.89
CA ARG A 25 5.86 6.44 21.20
C ARG A 25 7.36 6.74 21.28
N ASN A 26 7.75 7.87 21.88
CA ASN A 26 9.12 8.38 21.92
C ASN A 26 9.77 8.41 20.53
N LYS A 27 9.07 9.00 19.56
CA LYS A 27 9.53 9.18 18.18
C LYS A 27 9.37 10.62 17.75
N SER A 28 10.10 11.02 16.71
CA SER A 28 9.79 12.29 16.04
C SER A 28 8.45 12.21 15.30
N VAL A 29 7.78 13.36 15.15
CA VAL A 29 6.54 13.46 14.35
C VAL A 29 6.79 12.97 12.93
N LYS A 30 7.93 13.33 12.32
CA LYS A 30 8.30 12.90 10.97
C LYS A 30 8.39 11.37 10.86
N GLU A 31 9.15 10.71 11.72
CA GLU A 31 9.31 9.25 11.70
C GLU A 31 7.99 8.52 11.93
N LEU A 32 7.15 9.04 12.82
CA LEU A 32 5.84 8.47 13.09
C LEU A 32 4.92 8.61 11.86
N THR A 33 4.86 9.80 11.25
CA THR A 33 4.05 10.07 10.05
C THR A 33 4.49 9.21 8.88
N GLU A 34 5.79 9.08 8.62
CA GLU A 34 6.31 8.21 7.56
C GLU A 34 5.88 6.76 7.78
N LYS A 35 5.95 6.27 9.01
CA LYS A 35 5.50 4.91 9.34
C LYS A 35 3.99 4.75 9.09
N LEU A 36 3.18 5.68 9.58
CA LEU A 36 1.72 5.62 9.43
C LEU A 36 1.30 5.72 7.95
N MET A 37 1.94 6.58 7.18
CA MET A 37 1.68 6.71 5.75
C MET A 37 2.02 5.44 4.98
N ARG A 38 3.14 4.77 5.29
CA ARG A 38 3.45 3.45 4.68
C ARG A 38 2.38 2.41 4.99
N GLN A 39 1.84 2.41 6.20
CA GLN A 39 0.77 1.50 6.59
C GLN A 39 -0.55 1.83 5.87
N ALA A 40 -0.89 3.12 5.76
CA ALA A 40 -2.07 3.57 5.04
C ALA A 40 -2.01 3.23 3.54
N ILE A 41 -0.85 3.41 2.90
CA ILE A 41 -0.64 3.05 1.49
C ILE A 41 -0.85 1.54 1.29
N ALA A 42 -0.25 0.70 2.13
CA ALA A 42 -0.42 -0.74 2.01
C ALA A 42 -1.89 -1.18 2.18
N LEU A 43 -2.62 -0.55 3.11
CA LEU A 43 -4.04 -0.82 3.31
C LEU A 43 -4.89 -0.38 2.11
N GLU A 44 -4.57 0.77 1.51
CA GLU A 44 -5.26 1.27 0.31
C GLU A 44 -5.02 0.33 -0.88
N GLU A 45 -3.78 -0.15 -1.07
CA GLU A 45 -3.44 -1.13 -2.10
C GLU A 45 -4.23 -2.44 -1.91
N ASP A 46 -4.31 -2.95 -0.68
CA ASP A 46 -5.10 -4.13 -0.35
C ASP A 46 -6.60 -3.91 -0.60
N MET A 47 -7.13 -2.74 -0.26
CA MET A 47 -8.54 -2.40 -0.47
C MET A 47 -8.90 -2.36 -1.95
N ILE A 48 -8.05 -1.74 -2.79
CA ILE A 48 -8.23 -1.72 -4.25
C ILE A 48 -8.24 -3.15 -4.82
N LEU A 49 -7.38 -4.03 -4.31
CA LEU A 49 -7.36 -5.44 -4.73
C LEU A 49 -8.66 -6.16 -4.35
N ILE A 50 -9.17 -5.91 -3.14
CA ILE A 50 -10.44 -6.49 -2.67
C ILE A 50 -11.61 -5.99 -3.52
N GLU A 51 -11.69 -4.70 -3.79
CA GLU A 51 -12.73 -4.10 -4.63
C GLU A 51 -12.73 -4.73 -6.03
N ARG A 52 -11.56 -4.83 -6.66
CA ARG A 52 -11.41 -5.50 -7.96
C ARG A 52 -11.78 -6.98 -7.92
N ALA A 53 -11.40 -7.69 -6.86
CA ALA A 53 -11.75 -9.09 -6.70
C ALA A 53 -13.27 -9.26 -6.58
N ALA A 54 -13.94 -8.39 -5.82
CA ALA A 54 -15.40 -8.39 -5.68
C ALA A 54 -16.12 -8.09 -7.00
N GLU A 55 -15.61 -7.16 -7.81
CA GLU A 55 -16.15 -6.87 -9.16
C GLU A 55 -16.02 -8.06 -10.11
N LEU A 56 -14.98 -8.87 -9.96
CA LEU A 56 -14.73 -10.06 -10.77
C LEU A 56 -15.43 -11.32 -10.22
N ASP A 57 -15.84 -11.33 -8.96
CA ASP A 57 -16.55 -12.44 -8.31
C ASP A 57 -18.08 -12.36 -8.54
N VAL A 58 -18.47 -12.31 -9.82
CA VAL A 58 -19.89 -12.32 -10.23
C VAL A 58 -20.35 -13.71 -10.68
N PRO A 59 -21.62 -14.09 -10.46
CA PRO A 59 -22.16 -15.35 -10.97
C PRO A 59 -22.02 -15.44 -12.50
N GLY A 60 -21.25 -16.41 -12.98
CA GLY A 60 -20.95 -16.58 -14.41
C GLY A 60 -19.66 -15.92 -14.89
N ALA A 61 -18.89 -15.26 -13.99
CA ALA A 61 -17.53 -14.83 -14.30
C ALA A 61 -16.69 -16.02 -14.76
N LYS A 62 -15.95 -15.82 -15.86
CA LYS A 62 -15.06 -16.85 -16.40
C LYS A 62 -13.92 -17.06 -15.42
N LYS A 63 -14.00 -18.11 -14.60
CA LYS A 63 -12.91 -18.56 -13.73
C LYS A 63 -11.70 -18.86 -14.62
N ILE A 64 -10.65 -18.05 -14.52
CA ILE A 64 -9.34 -18.39 -15.05
C ILE A 64 -8.83 -19.49 -14.13
N ARG A 65 -8.65 -20.73 -14.62
CA ARG A 65 -8.17 -21.82 -13.77
C ARG A 65 -6.73 -21.50 -13.36
N SER A 66 -6.39 -21.73 -12.09
CA SER A 66 -5.03 -21.59 -11.57
C SER A 66 -4.02 -22.47 -12.32
N GLU A 67 -4.48 -23.54 -12.99
CA GLU A 67 -3.66 -24.39 -13.84
C GLU A 67 -3.25 -23.75 -15.19
N ASP A 68 -3.95 -22.71 -15.67
CA ASP A 68 -3.65 -22.06 -16.95
C ASP A 68 -2.50 -21.05 -16.84
N ILE A 69 -2.05 -20.73 -15.62
CA ILE A 69 -0.93 -19.83 -15.36
C ILE A 69 0.28 -20.68 -14.99
N ASN A 70 1.24 -20.79 -15.91
CA ASN A 70 2.56 -21.37 -15.61
C ASN A 70 3.36 -20.37 -14.76
N TRP A 71 3.24 -20.51 -13.43
CA TRP A 71 3.91 -19.64 -12.46
C TRP A 71 5.43 -19.65 -12.57
N ASP A 72 6.04 -20.76 -13.01
CA ASP A 72 7.50 -20.81 -13.24
C ASP A 72 7.92 -19.85 -14.35
N THR A 73 7.09 -19.72 -15.40
CA THR A 73 7.35 -18.78 -16.51
C THR A 73 7.17 -17.32 -16.07
N VAL A 74 6.17 -17.05 -15.24
CA VAL A 74 5.90 -15.70 -14.70
C VAL A 74 7.01 -15.27 -13.74
N LEU A 75 7.50 -16.19 -12.90
CA LEU A 75 8.57 -15.93 -11.94
C LEU A 75 9.94 -15.78 -12.62
N ALA A 76 10.22 -16.55 -13.67
CA ALA A 76 11.46 -16.44 -14.43
C ALA A 76 11.64 -15.07 -15.11
N LYS A 77 10.57 -14.55 -15.75
CA LYS A 77 10.60 -13.22 -16.38
C LYS A 77 10.89 -12.08 -15.39
N ARG A 78 10.35 -12.18 -14.17
CA ARG A 78 10.58 -11.18 -13.12
C ARG A 78 12.05 -11.09 -12.70
N ILE A 79 12.78 -12.20 -12.76
CA ILE A 79 14.21 -12.25 -12.41
C ILE A 79 15.08 -11.67 -13.54
N GLU A 80 14.70 -11.89 -14.80
CA GLU A 80 15.37 -11.29 -15.97
C GLU A 80 15.21 -9.76 -16.00
N ASP A 81 14.04 -9.22 -15.65
CA ASP A 81 13.80 -7.77 -15.62
C ASP A 81 14.51 -7.04 -14.45
N THR A 82 15.20 -7.77 -13.55
CA THR A 82 15.91 -7.21 -12.40
C THR A 82 17.46 -7.27 -12.55
N ASN A 83 17.96 -7.80 -13.67
CA ASN A 83 19.39 -7.79 -14.05
C ASN A 83 19.65 -6.84 -15.23
#